data_AF-A0A957A9E7-F1
#
_entry.id   AF-A0A957A9E7-F1
#
_cell.length_a   1.000
_cell.length_b   1.000
_cell.length_c   1.000
_cell.angle_alpha   90.00
_cell.angle_beta   90.00
_cell.angle_gamma   90.00
#
_symmetry.space_group_name_H-M   'P 1'
#
loop_
_entity.id
_entity.type
_entity.pdbx_description
1 polymer ?
#
loop_
_entity_poly.entity_id
_entity_poly.type
_entity_poly.pdbx_seq_one_letter_code
_entity_poly.pdbx_strand_id
1 'polypeptide(L)' 'YTFGNNLDPTAALSSSIKEFTPTILGTGRVGQFRTTAMFDSGFWLALLAAVLLALSLVSRRWKARQRR' A
#
# COMPACT_ATOMS: atom_id res chain seq x y z
N TYR A 1 6.43 5.87 -19.60
CA TYR A 1 6.08 4.81 -18.63
C TYR A 1 6.65 3.49 -19.18
N THR A 2 7.98 3.41 -19.34
CA THR A 2 8.61 2.36 -20.17
C THR A 2 9.95 1.88 -19.61
N PHE A 3 10.45 2.49 -18.53
CA PHE A 3 11.70 2.11 -17.90
C PHE A 3 11.40 1.53 -16.50
N GLY A 4 11.93 0.34 -16.20
CA GLY A 4 11.96 -0.25 -14.84
C GLY A 4 10.98 -1.39 -14.51
N ASN A 5 9.90 -1.59 -15.27
CA ASN A 5 8.88 -2.63 -14.99
C ASN A 5 8.77 -3.70 -16.09
N ASN A 6 9.58 -3.65 -17.14
CA ASN A 6 9.58 -4.65 -18.20
C ASN A 6 11.03 -4.92 -18.58
N LEU A 7 11.65 -5.88 -17.90
CA LEU A 7 13.00 -6.34 -18.23
C LEU A 7 12.91 -7.21 -19.48
N ASP A 8 13.72 -6.91 -20.48
CA ASP A 8 13.85 -7.74 -21.68
C ASP A 8 14.20 -9.18 -21.26
N PRO A 9 13.38 -10.19 -21.60
CA PRO A 9 13.62 -11.58 -21.18
C PRO A 9 14.94 -12.13 -21.72
N THR A 10 15.50 -11.57 -22.79
CA THR A 10 16.78 -12.00 -23.39
C THR A 10 18.01 -11.30 -22.80
N ALA A 11 17.84 -10.33 -21.90
CA ALA A 11 18.96 -9.63 -21.28
C ALA A 11 19.76 -10.57 -20.35
N ALA A 12 21.09 -10.45 -20.32
CA ALA A 12 21.99 -11.35 -19.58
C ALA A 12 21.70 -11.49 -18.06
N LEU A 13 20.93 -10.56 -17.47
CA LEU A 13 20.58 -10.52 -16.05
C LEU A 13 19.07 -10.65 -15.80
N SER A 14 18.26 -10.89 -16.85
CA SER A 14 16.79 -10.97 -16.77
C SER A 14 16.30 -12.10 -15.85
N SER A 15 17.06 -13.19 -15.74
CA SER A 15 16.80 -14.31 -14.82
C SER A 15 17.30 -14.07 -13.38
N SER A 16 18.14 -13.06 -13.16
CA SER A 16 18.82 -12.79 -11.88
C SER A 16 18.31 -11.55 -11.14
N ILE A 17 17.45 -10.74 -11.77
CA ILE A 17 16.91 -9.50 -11.23
C ILE A 17 15.37 -9.56 -11.29
N LYS A 18 14.72 -9.80 -10.14
CA LYS A 18 13.27 -9.61 -9.98
C LYS A 18 12.90 -8.12 -10.15
N GLU A 19 11.62 -7.83 -10.43
CA GLU A 19 11.07 -6.46 -10.50
C GLU A 19 11.72 -5.55 -9.45
N PHE A 20 12.19 -4.37 -9.90
CA PHE A 20 12.78 -3.36 -9.02
C PHE A 20 11.76 -2.73 -8.06
N THR A 21 10.49 -3.10 -8.19
CA THR A 21 9.39 -2.57 -7.40
C THR A 21 9.30 -3.35 -6.08
N PRO A 22 9.57 -2.70 -4.92
CA PRO A 22 9.50 -3.37 -3.64
C PRO A 22 8.07 -3.82 -3.33
N THR A 23 7.94 -4.87 -2.52
CA THR A 23 6.65 -5.39 -2.09
C THR A 23 5.91 -4.35 -1.24
N ILE A 24 4.61 -4.17 -1.49
CA ILE A 24 3.76 -3.23 -0.72
C ILE A 24 3.74 -3.61 0.78
N LEU A 25 3.79 -4.90 1.08
CA LEU A 25 3.91 -5.46 2.44
C LEU A 25 4.87 -6.65 2.43
N GLY A 26 5.65 -6.79 3.49
CA GLY A 26 6.62 -7.87 3.66
C GLY A 26 8.01 -7.52 3.16
N THR A 27 8.82 -8.55 2.91
CA THR A 27 10.22 -8.37 2.51
C THR A 27 10.44 -8.68 1.03
N GLY A 28 10.83 -7.65 0.27
CA GLY A 28 11.32 -7.77 -1.10
C GLY A 28 12.83 -7.91 -1.15
N ARG A 29 13.34 -8.61 -2.17
CA ARG A 29 14.78 -8.69 -2.46
C ARG A 29 15.03 -8.23 -3.89
N VAL A 30 15.82 -7.17 -4.03
CA VAL A 30 16.21 -6.59 -5.32
C VAL A 30 17.72 -6.70 -5.42
N GLY A 31 18.21 -7.72 -6.14
CA GLY A 31 19.64 -8.06 -6.21
C GLY A 31 20.24 -8.35 -4.82
N GLN A 32 21.12 -7.44 -4.37
CA GLN A 32 21.78 -7.51 -3.06
C GLN A 32 21.03 -6.76 -1.93
N PHE A 33 20.02 -5.96 -2.26
CA PHE A 33 19.29 -5.16 -1.28
C PHE A 33 18.05 -5.91 -0.77
N ARG A 34 17.77 -5.75 0.54
CA ARG A 34 16.54 -6.23 1.18
C ARG A 34 15.69 -5.02 1.55
N THR A 35 14.45 -5.00 1.08
CA THR A 35 13.45 -3.97 1.42
C THR A 35 12.40 -4.58 2.33
N THR A 36 12.16 -4.00 3.50
CA THR A 36 11.10 -4.46 4.43
C THR A 36 10.03 -3.38 4.51
N ALA A 37 8.81 -3.71 4.12
CA ALA A 37 7.66 -2.80 4.18
C ALA A 37 6.63 -3.34 5.17
N MET A 38 6.33 -2.55 6.20
CA MET A 38 5.32 -2.88 7.21
C MET A 38 4.52 -1.61 7.54
N PHE A 39 3.25 -1.80 7.90
CA PHE A 39 2.46 -0.71 8.45
C PHE A 39 2.95 -0.35 9.84
N ASP A 40 3.41 0.88 9.98
CA ASP A 40 3.82 1.44 11.26
C ASP A 40 2.62 2.12 11.95
N SER A 41 2.81 2.50 13.20
CA SER A 41 1.92 3.30 14.04
C SER A 41 1.17 4.42 13.30
N GLY A 42 1.85 5.16 12.42
CA GLY A 42 1.23 6.23 11.62
C GLY A 42 0.08 5.76 10.73
N PHE A 43 0.21 4.58 10.11
CA PHE A 43 -0.86 3.98 9.31
C PHE A 43 -2.07 3.63 10.18
N TRP A 44 -1.82 3.01 11.34
CA TRP A 44 -2.88 2.63 12.27
C TRP A 44 -3.61 3.83 12.86
N LEU A 45 -2.90 4.91 13.17
CA LEU A 45 -3.49 6.19 13.60
C LEU A 45 -4.37 6.81 12.53
N ALA A 46 -3.90 6.83 11.27
CA ALA A 46 -4.69 7.34 10.15
C ALA A 46 -5.96 6.49 9.92
N LEU A 47 -5.84 5.16 10.01
CA LEU A 47 -6.97 4.23 9.90
C LEU A 47 -8.01 4.49 11.00
N LEU A 48 -7.57 4.64 12.25
CA LEU A 48 -8.45 4.94 13.38
C LEU A 48 -9.20 6.26 13.16
N ALA A 49 -8.51 7.32 12.75
CA ALA A 49 -9.13 8.60 12.46
C ALA A 49 -10.19 8.50 11.36
N ALA A 50 -9.89 7.77 10.29
CA ALA A 50 -10.84 7.54 9.19
C ALA A 50 -12.12 6.80 9.66
N VAL A 51 -11.96 5.78 10.50
CA VAL A 51 -13.10 5.03 11.08
C VAL A 51 -13.96 5.95 11.96
N LEU A 52 -13.36 6.75 12.85
CA LEU A 52 -14.09 7.67 13.71
C LEU A 52 -14.87 8.73 12.91
N LEU A 53 -14.27 9.26 11.84
CA LEU A 53 -14.94 10.20 10.95
C LEU A 53 -16.11 9.55 10.21
N ALA A 54 -15.94 8.34 9.70
CA ALA A 54 -17.00 7.61 9.03
C ALA A 54 -18.18 7.35 9.99
N LEU A 55 -17.90 6.89 11.22
CA LEU A 55 -18.91 6.69 12.25
C LEU A 55 -19.65 7.98 12.58
N SER A 56 -18.94 9.09 12.80
CA SER A 56 -19.53 10.40 13.05
C SER A 56 -20.50 10.83 11.93
N LEU A 57 -20.10 10.66 10.67
CA LEU A 57 -20.94 10.98 9.52
C LEU A 57 -22.17 10.08 9.43
N VAL A 58 -22.02 8.77 9.67
CA VAL A 58 -23.13 7.81 9.67
C VAL A 58 -24.10 8.12 10.79
N SER A 59 -23.63 8.34 12.01
CA SER A 59 -24.47 8.71 13.15
C SER A 59 -25.21 10.03 12.91
N ARG A 60 -24.56 11.03 12.31
CA ARG A 60 -25.20 12.30 11.93
C ARG A 60 -26.30 12.07 10.89
N ARG A 61 -26.03 11.29 9.85
CA ARG A 61 -27.01 10.95 8.81
C ARG A 61 -28.19 10.16 9.37
N TRP A 62 -27.94 9.22 10.29
CA TRP A 62 -28.99 8.43 10.91
C TRP A 62 -29.92 9.28 11.78
N LYS A 63 -29.37 10.15 12.64
CA LYS A 63 -30.16 11.12 13.41
C LYS A 63 -30.97 12.07 12.52
N ALA A 64 -30.40 12.52 11.40
CA ALA A 64 -31.11 13.38 10.46
C ALA A 64 -32.30 12.67 9.77
N ARG A 65 -32.19 11.36 9.52
CA ARG A 65 -33.30 10.54 8.98
C ARG A 65 -34.42 10.32 9.99
N GLN A 66 -34.12 10.19 11.28
CA GLN A 66 -35.12 10.01 12.35
C GLN A 66 -35.93 11.28 12.68
N ARG A 67 -35.46 12.46 12.26
CA ARG A 67 -36.13 13.75 12.48
C ARG A 67 -37.05 14.17 11.34
N ARG A 68 -37.19 13.35 10.29
CA ARG A 68 -38.15 13.49 9.21
C ARG A 68 -39.25 12.46 9.38
#